data_AF-A0A6J1S9Q6-F1
#
_entry.id   AF-A0A6J1S9Q6-F1
#
_cell.length_a   1.000
_cell.length_b   1.000
_cell.length_c   1.000
_cell.angle_alpha   90.00
_cell.angle_beta   90.00
_cell.angle_gamma   90.00
#
_symmetry.space_group_name_H-M   'P 1'
#
loop_
_entity.id
_entity.type
_entity.pdbx_description
1 polymer ?
#
loop_
_entity_poly.entity_id
_entity_poly.type
_entity_poly.pdbx_seq_one_letter_code
_entity_poly.pdbx_strand_id
1 'polypeptide(L)'
;MSSPSLNELPKVAVDLKSQLEGFNPSNMKHAVTQEKTVLPTAEDVKQERQHNNLIQDVENFSTDRLKRAATQEKFVLPNAQDVASEKTQKALIEGVEAFDSSKLKPTETQEKNLLPDKDVVQQERAHQNLLNGVEHFDKSSMKHAETQEKNPLPDPAAIEQEKGQQQLIAGIENFNPKSLKHTETQEKNPLPTKEAIAQEKGA
;
A
#
# COMPACT_ATOMS: atom_id res chain seq x y z
N MET A 1 8.91 -41.41 -22.60
CA MET A 1 9.94 -41.23 -23.65
C MET A 1 10.60 -42.58 -23.86
N SER A 2 10.38 -43.23 -25.00
CA SER A 2 10.96 -44.55 -25.27
C SER A 2 12.48 -44.42 -25.43
N SER A 3 13.26 -45.24 -24.73
CA SER A 3 14.71 -45.31 -24.89
C SER A 3 15.05 -45.67 -26.34
N PRO A 4 16.01 -44.98 -26.99
CA PRO A 4 16.35 -45.26 -28.39
C PRO A 4 16.80 -46.72 -28.57
N SER A 5 16.41 -47.32 -29.69
CA SER A 5 16.78 -48.70 -30.00
C SER A 5 18.27 -48.80 -30.35
N LEU A 6 18.88 -49.97 -30.16
CA LEU A 6 20.34 -50.15 -30.30
C LEU A 6 20.86 -49.73 -31.69
N ASN A 7 20.03 -49.84 -32.73
CA ASN A 7 20.35 -49.45 -34.09
C ASN A 7 20.31 -47.92 -34.33
N GLU A 8 19.69 -47.16 -33.43
CA GLU A 8 19.57 -45.69 -33.49
C GLU A 8 20.63 -44.97 -32.65
N LEU A 9 21.41 -45.70 -31.85
CA LEU A 9 22.51 -45.12 -31.08
C LEU A 9 23.71 -44.83 -31.99
N PRO A 10 24.34 -43.64 -31.89
CA PRO A 10 25.51 -43.31 -32.68
C PRO A 10 26.63 -44.32 -32.40
N LYS A 11 27.19 -44.90 -33.47
CA LYS A 11 28.28 -45.86 -33.36
C LYS A 11 29.48 -45.17 -32.71
N VAL A 12 30.01 -45.78 -31.66
CA VAL A 12 31.20 -45.28 -30.95
C VAL A 12 32.33 -45.09 -31.95
N ALA A 13 32.93 -43.89 -31.95
CA ALA A 13 34.05 -43.58 -32.82
C ALA A 13 35.16 -44.64 -32.65
N VAL A 14 35.76 -45.08 -33.75
CA VAL A 14 36.73 -46.19 -33.77
C VAL A 14 37.85 -45.97 -32.76
N ASP A 15 38.31 -44.73 -32.61
CA ASP A 15 39.36 -44.35 -31.67
C ASP A 15 38.96 -44.59 -30.21
N LEU A 16 37.73 -44.22 -29.82
CA LEU A 16 37.23 -44.42 -28.47
C LEU A 16 37.01 -45.91 -28.16
N LYS A 17 36.55 -46.69 -29.15
CA LYS A 17 36.45 -48.15 -29.03
C LYS A 17 37.84 -48.76 -28.79
N SER A 18 38.85 -48.36 -29.56
CA SER A 18 40.24 -48.82 -29.35
C SER A 18 40.81 -48.42 -28.00
N GLN A 19 40.53 -47.20 -27.51
CA GLN A 19 40.97 -46.74 -26.19
C GLN A 19 40.32 -47.54 -25.05
N LEU A 20 39.04 -47.86 -25.17
CA LEU A 20 38.33 -48.70 -24.19
C LEU A 20 38.81 -50.15 -24.24
N GLU A 21 39.05 -50.72 -25.43
CA GLU A 21 39.60 -52.07 -25.60
C GLU A 21 41.04 -52.19 -25.07
N GLY A 22 41.83 -51.12 -25.18
CA GLY A 22 43.18 -51.03 -24.62
C GLY A 22 43.24 -50.51 -23.18
N PHE A 23 42.11 -50.19 -22.55
CA PHE A 23 42.09 -49.63 -21.21
C PHE A 23 42.51 -50.69 -20.19
N ASN A 24 43.64 -50.47 -19.51
CA ASN A 24 44.10 -51.31 -18.42
C ASN A 24 43.61 -50.72 -17.08
N PRO A 25 42.66 -51.36 -16.37
CA PRO A 25 42.15 -50.86 -15.08
C PRO A 25 43.24 -50.75 -14.02
N SER A 26 44.36 -51.48 -14.18
CA SER A 26 45.53 -51.41 -13.29
C SER A 26 46.19 -50.04 -13.28
N ASN A 27 45.95 -49.22 -14.30
CA ASN A 27 46.45 -47.85 -14.37
C ASN A 27 45.60 -46.86 -13.56
N MET A 28 44.45 -47.28 -13.03
CA MET A 28 43.67 -46.45 -12.11
C MET A 28 44.37 -46.40 -10.75
N LYS A 29 44.55 -45.19 -10.21
CA LYS A 29 45.12 -45.02 -8.88
C LYS A 29 44.16 -45.61 -7.83
N HIS A 30 44.65 -46.52 -6.99
CA HIS A 30 43.88 -47.02 -5.85
C HIS A 30 43.59 -45.88 -4.86
N ALA A 31 42.31 -45.72 -4.48
CA ALA A 31 41.90 -44.80 -3.43
C ALA A 31 41.84 -45.56 -2.10
N VAL A 32 42.63 -45.15 -1.12
CA VAL A 32 42.60 -45.71 0.24
C VAL A 32 41.46 -45.06 1.02
N THR A 33 40.50 -45.85 1.47
CA THR A 33 39.45 -45.40 2.41
C THR A 33 39.97 -45.49 3.84
N GLN A 34 40.00 -44.38 4.58
CA GLN A 34 40.30 -44.37 6.02
C GLN A 34 39.00 -44.25 6.82
N GLU A 35 38.73 -45.21 7.69
CA GLU A 35 37.67 -45.12 8.71
C GLU A 35 38.16 -44.23 9.85
N LYS A 36 37.49 -43.10 10.09
CA LYS A 36 37.77 -42.24 11.25
C LYS A 36 36.95 -42.71 12.45
N THR A 37 37.53 -43.56 13.30
CA THR A 37 37.00 -43.81 14.63
C THR A 37 37.48 -42.70 15.57
N VAL A 38 36.69 -41.64 15.74
CA VAL A 38 36.99 -40.56 16.70
C VAL A 38 36.50 -41.00 18.08
N LEU A 39 37.38 -40.97 19.08
CA LEU A 39 37.01 -41.22 20.46
C LEU A 39 36.18 -40.05 21.03
N PRO A 40 35.24 -40.30 21.96
CA PRO A 40 34.51 -39.24 22.64
C PRO A 40 35.45 -38.20 23.25
N THR A 41 35.09 -36.92 23.14
CA THR A 41 35.84 -35.84 23.77
C THR A 41 35.61 -35.82 25.28
N ALA A 42 36.47 -35.10 26.01
CA ALA A 42 36.29 -34.90 27.45
C ALA A 42 34.98 -34.15 27.79
N GLU A 43 34.48 -33.34 26.86
CA GLU A 43 33.19 -32.65 27.00
C GLU A 43 32.03 -33.63 26.85
N ASP A 44 32.07 -34.52 25.86
CA ASP A 44 31.03 -35.55 25.65
C ASP A 44 30.86 -36.42 26.90
N VAL A 45 31.97 -36.84 27.51
CA VAL A 45 31.95 -37.66 28.74
C VAL A 45 31.42 -36.86 29.95
N LYS A 46 31.71 -35.56 30.03
CA LYS A 46 31.17 -34.70 31.11
C LYS A 46 29.66 -34.54 30.98
N GLN A 47 29.17 -34.28 29.77
CA GLN A 47 27.75 -34.13 29.50
C GLN A 47 27.00 -35.44 29.80
N GLU A 48 27.54 -36.57 29.36
CA GLU A 48 26.97 -37.88 29.65
C GLU A 48 26.91 -38.17 31.15
N ARG A 49 27.98 -37.85 31.91
CA ARG A 49 27.97 -37.98 33.37
C ARG A 49 26.92 -37.09 34.03
N GLN A 50 26.80 -35.84 33.59
CA GLN A 50 25.79 -34.92 34.12
C GLN A 50 24.36 -35.42 33.84
N HIS A 51 24.13 -35.94 32.63
CA HIS A 51 22.84 -36.51 32.25
C HIS A 51 22.49 -37.75 33.09
N ASN A 52 23.44 -38.67 33.25
CA ASN A 52 23.26 -39.87 34.05
C ASN A 52 23.00 -39.54 35.53
N ASN A 53 23.70 -38.55 36.09
CA ASN A 53 23.45 -38.08 37.45
C ASN A 53 22.02 -37.52 37.61
N LEU A 54 21.55 -36.72 36.65
CA LEU A 54 20.18 -36.19 36.68
C LEU A 54 19.14 -37.31 36.62
N ILE A 55 19.34 -38.30 35.75
CA ILE A 55 18.45 -39.48 35.68
C ILE A 55 18.44 -40.20 37.02
N GLN A 56 19.62 -40.47 37.59
CA GLN A 56 19.73 -41.16 38.88
C GLN A 56 19.07 -40.38 40.02
N ASP A 57 19.20 -39.06 40.04
CA ASP A 57 18.57 -38.20 41.05
C ASP A 57 17.04 -38.24 40.95
N VAL A 58 16.50 -38.28 39.73
CA VAL A 58 15.06 -38.40 39.46
C VAL A 58 14.55 -39.80 39.81
N GLU A 59 15.27 -40.86 39.43
CA GLU A 59 14.92 -42.25 39.77
C GLU A 59 14.89 -42.48 41.28
N ASN A 60 15.83 -41.90 42.01
CA ASN A 60 15.93 -42.01 43.47
C ASN A 60 15.16 -40.89 44.20
N PHE A 61 14.30 -40.16 43.51
CA PHE A 61 13.51 -39.09 44.10
C PHE A 61 12.40 -39.66 45.02
N SER A 62 12.62 -39.61 46.34
CA SER A 62 11.55 -39.85 47.32
C SER A 62 10.63 -38.64 47.45
N THR A 63 9.33 -38.86 47.19
CA THR A 63 8.24 -37.90 47.38
C THR A 63 7.99 -37.55 48.85
N ASP A 64 8.47 -38.36 49.79
CA ASP A 64 8.37 -38.09 51.24
C ASP A 64 9.19 -36.86 51.67
N ARG A 65 10.17 -36.46 50.85
CA ARG A 65 10.97 -35.24 51.05
C ARG A 65 10.25 -33.97 50.61
N LEU A 66 9.12 -34.08 49.90
CA LEU A 66 8.31 -32.92 49.54
C LEU A 66 7.55 -32.44 50.79
N LYS A 67 7.71 -31.16 51.11
CA LYS A 67 6.87 -30.52 52.13
C LYS A 67 5.41 -30.58 51.65
N ARG A 68 4.51 -31.10 52.48
CA ARG A 68 3.08 -31.07 52.19
C ARG A 68 2.61 -29.62 52.07
N ALA A 69 2.10 -29.24 50.91
CA ALA A 69 1.39 -27.97 50.75
C ALA A 69 -0.08 -28.19 51.11
N ALA A 70 -0.59 -27.46 52.11
CA ALA A 70 -2.00 -27.47 52.43
C ALA A 70 -2.76 -26.65 51.37
N THR A 71 -3.46 -27.32 50.47
CA THR A 71 -4.38 -26.66 49.52
C THR A 71 -5.66 -26.30 50.25
N GLN A 72 -5.93 -25.00 50.44
CA GLN A 72 -7.23 -24.54 50.91
C GLN A 72 -8.17 -24.35 49.72
N GLU A 73 -9.14 -25.24 49.58
CA GLU A 73 -10.25 -25.07 48.64
C GLU A 73 -11.21 -24.01 49.20
N LYS A 74 -11.30 -22.85 48.54
CA LYS A 74 -12.27 -21.81 48.93
C LYS A 74 -13.65 -22.20 48.40
N PHE A 75 -14.44 -22.86 49.24
CA PHE A 75 -15.89 -22.96 49.03
C PHE A 75 -16.53 -21.59 49.33
N VAL A 76 -16.67 -20.76 48.31
CA VAL A 76 -17.45 -19.51 48.44
C VAL A 76 -18.92 -19.89 48.34
N LEU A 77 -19.64 -19.83 49.46
CA LEU A 77 -21.09 -19.96 49.46
C LEU A 77 -21.72 -18.76 48.75
N PRO A 78 -22.84 -18.94 48.02
CA PRO A 78 -23.62 -17.83 47.49
C PRO A 78 -23.89 -16.81 48.60
N ASN A 79 -23.58 -15.55 48.32
CA ASN A 79 -23.80 -14.48 49.28
C ASN A 79 -25.28 -14.04 49.26
N ALA A 80 -25.68 -13.16 50.18
CA ALA A 80 -27.06 -12.69 50.27
C ALA A 80 -27.55 -11.97 48.99
N GLN A 81 -26.64 -11.31 48.26
CA GLN A 81 -26.95 -10.66 46.99
C GLN A 81 -27.23 -11.68 45.89
N ASP A 82 -26.47 -12.78 45.83
CA ASP A 82 -26.67 -13.85 44.85
C ASP A 82 -28.04 -14.52 45.04
N VAL A 83 -28.43 -14.78 46.30
CA VAL A 83 -29.75 -15.36 46.61
C VAL A 83 -30.90 -14.39 46.32
N ALA A 84 -30.69 -13.09 46.57
CA ALA A 84 -31.71 -12.07 46.29
C ALA A 84 -31.94 -11.88 44.79
N SER A 85 -30.87 -11.88 43.99
CA SER A 85 -30.96 -11.77 42.54
C SER A 85 -31.64 -12.99 41.94
N GLU A 86 -31.28 -14.21 42.39
CA GLU A 86 -31.91 -15.45 41.94
C GLU A 86 -33.41 -15.48 42.26
N LYS A 87 -33.83 -15.07 43.46
CA LYS A 87 -35.25 -14.96 43.81
C LYS A 87 -36.01 -13.98 42.93
N THR A 88 -35.39 -12.85 42.61
CA THR A 88 -35.99 -11.82 41.75
C THR A 88 -36.17 -12.34 40.33
N GLN A 89 -35.15 -13.02 39.79
CA GLN A 89 -35.21 -13.64 38.47
C GLN A 89 -36.28 -14.73 38.41
N LYS A 90 -36.33 -15.61 39.43
CA LYS A 90 -37.33 -16.66 39.52
C LYS A 90 -38.76 -16.11 39.57
N ALA A 91 -38.99 -15.08 40.37
CA ALA A 91 -40.30 -14.43 40.45
C ALA A 91 -40.72 -13.77 39.13
N LEU A 92 -39.78 -13.18 38.39
CA LEU A 92 -40.06 -12.62 37.07
C LEU A 92 -40.47 -13.70 36.07
N ILE A 93 -39.74 -14.82 36.04
CA ILE A 93 -40.04 -15.95 35.15
C ILE A 93 -41.42 -16.53 35.48
N GLU A 94 -41.69 -16.80 36.75
CA GLU A 94 -42.99 -17.31 37.21
C GLU A 94 -44.13 -16.33 36.87
N GLY A 95 -43.89 -15.01 36.98
CA GLY A 95 -44.86 -13.99 36.61
C GLY A 95 -45.17 -13.95 35.11
N VAL A 96 -44.18 -14.21 34.26
CA VAL A 96 -44.36 -14.31 32.80
C VAL A 96 -45.04 -15.63 32.41
N GLU A 97 -44.67 -16.75 33.04
CA GLU A 97 -45.31 -18.05 32.80
C GLU A 97 -46.78 -18.06 33.22
N ALA A 98 -47.09 -17.41 34.35
CA ALA A 98 -48.46 -17.25 34.84
C ALA A 98 -49.22 -16.10 34.16
N PHE A 99 -48.62 -15.43 33.18
CA PHE A 99 -49.24 -14.29 32.53
C PHE A 99 -50.43 -14.73 31.66
N ASP A 100 -51.62 -14.34 32.10
CA ASP A 100 -52.86 -14.58 31.37
C ASP A 100 -53.05 -13.51 30.27
N SER A 101 -52.75 -13.90 29.03
CA SER A 101 -52.90 -13.04 27.85
C SER A 101 -54.34 -12.61 27.59
N SER A 102 -55.35 -13.30 28.14
CA SER A 102 -56.75 -12.89 28.02
C SER A 102 -57.07 -11.60 28.79
N LYS A 103 -56.21 -11.20 29.73
CA LYS A 103 -56.31 -9.93 30.45
C LYS A 103 -55.75 -8.74 29.66
N LEU A 104 -55.08 -8.99 28.53
CA LEU A 104 -54.66 -7.91 27.63
C LEU A 104 -55.90 -7.29 26.98
N LYS A 105 -55.98 -5.97 26.99
CA LYS A 105 -57.03 -5.27 26.26
C LYS A 105 -56.82 -5.51 24.77
N PRO A 106 -57.85 -5.96 24.02
CA PRO A 106 -57.76 -6.04 22.57
C PRO A 106 -57.48 -4.64 22.03
N THR A 107 -56.40 -4.53 21.25
CA THR A 107 -56.03 -3.28 20.57
C THR A 107 -56.24 -3.50 19.08
N GLU A 108 -57.17 -2.74 18.50
CA GLU A 108 -57.41 -2.77 17.07
C GLU A 108 -56.29 -2.01 16.36
N THR A 109 -55.42 -2.72 15.65
CA THR A 109 -54.38 -2.12 14.82
C THR A 109 -55.01 -1.65 13.51
N GLN A 110 -55.20 -0.33 13.35
CA GLN A 110 -55.59 0.23 12.07
C GLN A 110 -54.37 0.33 11.13
N GLU A 111 -54.29 -0.58 10.17
CA GLU A 111 -53.40 -0.43 9.01
C GLU A 111 -53.99 0.67 8.11
N LYS A 112 -53.34 1.85 8.10
CA LYS A 112 -53.77 2.97 7.25
C LYS A 112 -53.36 2.74 5.79
N ASN A 113 -54.04 1.84 5.10
CA ASN A 113 -54.05 1.76 3.65
C ASN A 113 -54.97 2.86 3.09
N LEU A 114 -54.61 4.13 3.33
CA LEU A 114 -55.31 5.26 2.74
C LEU A 114 -55.04 5.26 1.23
N LEU A 115 -56.11 5.33 0.43
CA LEU A 115 -55.94 5.62 -0.99
C LEU A 115 -55.29 7.01 -1.15
N PRO A 116 -54.41 7.18 -2.14
CA PRO A 116 -53.90 8.50 -2.49
C PRO A 116 -55.05 9.49 -2.66
N ASP A 117 -54.93 10.66 -2.04
CA ASP A 117 -55.92 11.72 -2.22
C ASP A 117 -55.81 12.35 -3.62
N LYS A 118 -56.77 13.23 -3.93
CA LYS A 118 -56.84 13.88 -5.23
C LYS A 118 -55.59 14.71 -5.53
N ASP A 119 -54.97 15.31 -4.53
CA ASP A 119 -53.81 16.17 -4.69
C ASP A 119 -52.56 15.34 -5.04
N VAL A 120 -52.38 14.20 -4.36
CA VAL A 120 -51.30 13.23 -4.66
C VAL A 120 -51.43 12.70 -6.09
N VAL A 121 -52.64 12.31 -6.51
CA VAL A 121 -52.88 11.82 -7.89
C VAL A 121 -52.62 12.92 -8.92
N GLN A 122 -52.99 14.17 -8.62
CA GLN A 122 -52.83 15.29 -9.52
C GLN A 122 -51.35 15.70 -9.66
N GLN A 123 -50.59 15.65 -8.56
CA GLN A 123 -49.14 15.84 -8.57
C GLN A 123 -48.43 14.74 -9.38
N GLU A 124 -48.79 13.47 -9.17
CA GLU A 124 -48.23 12.35 -9.93
C GLU A 124 -48.50 12.50 -11.43
N ARG A 125 -49.72 12.91 -11.80
CA ARG A 125 -50.07 13.18 -13.21
C ARG A 125 -49.26 14.33 -13.79
N ALA A 126 -49.03 15.40 -13.04
CA ALA A 126 -48.20 16.52 -13.49
C ALA A 126 -46.75 16.09 -13.72
N HIS A 127 -46.20 15.28 -12.81
CA HIS A 127 -44.85 14.73 -12.94
C HIS A 127 -44.73 13.82 -14.17
N GLN A 128 -45.68 12.89 -14.35
CA GLN A 128 -45.69 12.00 -15.51
C GLN A 128 -45.78 12.78 -16.85
N ASN A 129 -46.60 13.84 -16.90
CA ASN A 129 -46.70 14.69 -18.09
C ASN A 129 -45.37 15.39 -18.41
N LEU A 130 -44.66 15.89 -17.38
CA LEU A 130 -43.35 16.51 -17.56
C LEU A 130 -42.33 15.49 -18.11
N LEU A 131 -42.27 14.30 -17.51
CA LEU A 131 -41.36 13.24 -17.95
C LEU A 131 -41.63 12.86 -19.41
N ASN A 132 -42.89 12.60 -19.76
CA ASN A 132 -43.28 12.27 -21.13
C ASN A 132 -42.93 13.40 -22.12
N GLY A 133 -43.12 14.66 -21.70
CA GLY A 133 -42.77 15.82 -22.52
C GLY A 133 -41.28 15.94 -22.81
N VAL A 134 -40.44 15.56 -21.84
CA VAL A 134 -38.97 15.54 -22.01
C VAL A 134 -38.51 14.30 -22.79
N GLU A 135 -39.05 13.12 -22.48
CA GLU A 135 -38.69 11.86 -23.12
C GLU A 135 -39.00 11.86 -24.61
N HIS A 136 -40.16 12.41 -24.98
CA HIS A 136 -40.61 12.51 -26.37
C HIS A 136 -40.38 13.90 -26.97
N PHE A 137 -39.48 14.70 -26.39
CA PHE A 137 -39.17 16.01 -26.90
C PHE A 137 -38.54 15.91 -28.30
N ASP A 138 -39.22 16.50 -29.29
CA ASP A 138 -38.73 16.54 -30.67
C ASP A 138 -37.55 17.52 -30.79
N LYS A 139 -36.34 16.98 -30.83
CA LYS A 139 -35.10 17.74 -31.00
C LYS A 139 -35.06 18.50 -32.33
N SER A 140 -35.82 18.10 -33.35
CA SER A 140 -35.88 18.81 -34.63
C SER A 140 -36.64 20.15 -34.52
N SER A 141 -37.44 20.34 -33.46
CA SER A 141 -38.08 21.62 -33.14
C SER A 141 -37.11 22.64 -32.52
N MET A 142 -35.90 22.23 -32.14
CA MET A 142 -34.89 23.15 -31.60
C MET A 142 -34.32 24.04 -32.71
N LYS A 143 -34.20 25.33 -32.44
CA LYS A 143 -33.50 26.25 -33.34
C LYS A 143 -32.02 25.88 -33.40
N HIS A 144 -31.49 25.69 -34.62
CA HIS A 144 -30.05 25.52 -34.81
C HIS A 144 -29.31 26.78 -34.39
N ALA A 145 -28.31 26.63 -33.52
CA ALA A 145 -27.36 27.67 -33.18
C ALA A 145 -26.04 27.37 -33.90
N GLU A 146 -25.67 28.21 -34.86
CA GLU A 146 -24.38 28.12 -35.54
C GLU A 146 -23.33 28.84 -34.70
N THR A 147 -22.46 28.09 -34.02
CA THR A 147 -21.34 28.64 -33.28
C THR A 147 -20.14 28.83 -34.20
N GLN A 148 -19.75 30.08 -34.47
CA GLN A 148 -18.49 30.37 -35.15
C GLN A 148 -17.37 30.61 -34.15
N GLU A 149 -16.39 29.71 -34.13
CA GLU A 149 -15.11 29.95 -33.47
C GLU A 149 -14.32 31.00 -34.26
N LYS A 150 -14.16 32.19 -33.69
CA LYS A 150 -13.30 33.22 -34.26
C LYS A 150 -11.86 32.90 -33.88
N ASN A 151 -11.11 32.32 -34.80
CA ASN A 151 -9.65 32.30 -34.74
C ASN A 151 -9.10 33.34 -35.75
N PRO A 152 -9.23 34.65 -35.47
CA PRO A 152 -8.79 35.67 -36.41
C PRO A 152 -7.27 35.58 -36.57
N LEU A 153 -6.81 35.54 -37.82
CA LEU A 153 -5.39 35.73 -38.11
C LEU A 153 -4.98 37.13 -37.61
N PRO A 154 -3.71 37.31 -37.17
CA PRO A 154 -3.18 38.62 -36.84
C PRO A 154 -3.42 39.59 -38.00
N ASP A 155 -3.81 40.83 -37.68
CA ASP A 155 -4.02 41.83 -38.72
C ASP A 155 -2.67 42.28 -39.35
N PRO A 156 -2.69 42.90 -40.54
CA PRO A 156 -1.46 43.34 -41.20
C PRO A 156 -0.61 44.30 -40.36
N ALA A 157 -1.22 45.08 -39.45
CA ALA A 157 -0.50 46.01 -38.59
C ALA A 157 0.29 45.27 -37.51
N ALA A 158 -0.30 44.24 -36.89
CA ALA A 158 0.38 43.37 -35.93
C ALA A 158 1.56 42.65 -36.59
N ILE A 159 1.40 42.17 -37.82
CA ILE A 159 2.46 41.52 -38.59
C ILE A 159 3.59 42.50 -38.93
N GLU A 160 3.25 43.73 -39.34
CA GLU A 160 4.25 44.75 -39.66
C GLU A 160 5.02 45.20 -38.41
N GLN A 161 4.34 45.36 -37.27
CA GLN A 161 4.96 45.67 -35.99
C GLN A 161 5.93 44.56 -35.56
N GLU A 162 5.51 43.30 -35.64
CA GLU A 162 6.36 42.15 -35.31
C GLU A 162 7.58 42.09 -36.24
N LYS A 163 7.38 42.28 -37.54
CA LYS A 163 8.47 42.33 -38.53
C LYS A 163 9.47 43.43 -38.23
N GLY A 164 9.01 44.63 -37.85
CA GLY A 164 9.86 45.74 -37.44
C GLY A 164 10.68 45.41 -36.19
N GLN A 165 10.05 44.76 -35.19
CA GLN A 165 10.74 44.31 -33.98
C GLN A 165 11.81 43.26 -34.30
N GLN A 166 11.49 42.26 -35.14
CA GLN A 166 12.45 41.25 -35.58
C GLN A 166 13.64 41.86 -36.32
N GLN A 167 13.41 42.86 -37.18
CA GLN A 167 14.48 43.58 -37.88
C GLN A 167 15.39 44.35 -36.92
N LEU A 168 14.81 45.01 -35.90
CA LEU A 168 15.60 45.70 -34.87
C LEU A 168 16.47 44.71 -34.09
N ILE A 169 15.89 43.60 -33.64
CA ILE A 169 16.61 42.55 -32.91
C ILE A 169 17.77 42.01 -33.77
N ALA A 170 17.49 41.64 -35.02
CA ALA A 170 18.52 41.16 -35.95
C ALA A 170 19.62 42.21 -36.19
N GLY A 171 19.28 43.49 -36.27
CA GLY A 171 20.26 44.58 -36.40
C GLY A 171 21.18 44.69 -35.19
N ILE A 172 20.65 44.51 -33.98
CA ILE A 172 21.43 44.51 -32.73
C ILE A 172 22.30 43.26 -32.64
N GLU A 173 21.75 42.07 -32.91
CA GLU A 173 22.48 40.79 -32.86
C GLU A 173 23.67 40.76 -33.83
N ASN A 174 23.50 41.36 -35.02
CA ASN A 174 24.54 41.42 -36.04
C ASN A 174 25.39 42.70 -35.98
N PHE A 175 25.21 43.54 -34.95
CA PHE A 175 25.97 44.79 -34.83
C PHE A 175 27.45 44.51 -34.56
N ASN A 176 28.32 45.01 -35.44
CA ASN A 176 29.76 44.88 -35.25
C ASN A 176 30.30 46.04 -34.41
N PRO A 177 30.72 45.83 -33.15
CA PRO A 177 31.21 46.91 -32.29
C PRO A 177 32.50 47.56 -32.80
N LYS A 178 33.27 46.87 -33.66
CA LYS A 178 34.47 47.45 -34.30
C LYS A 178 34.14 48.52 -35.34
N SER A 179 32.88 48.64 -35.74
CA SER A 179 32.42 49.71 -36.65
C SER A 179 32.24 51.06 -35.95
N LEU A 180 32.27 51.10 -34.62
CA LEU A 180 32.24 52.33 -33.85
C LEU A 180 33.54 53.11 -34.07
N LYS A 181 33.41 54.40 -34.43
CA LYS A 181 34.57 55.28 -34.55
C LYS A 181 35.19 55.50 -33.17
N HIS A 182 36.51 55.44 -33.08
CA HIS A 182 37.21 55.79 -31.85
C HIS A 182 36.94 57.27 -31.52
N THR A 183 36.52 57.53 -30.29
CA THR A 183 36.32 58.87 -29.75
C THR A 183 37.12 58.98 -28.47
N GLU A 184 37.88 60.07 -28.33
CA GLU A 184 38.63 60.35 -27.12
C GLU A 184 37.68 61.02 -26.11
N THR A 185 37.32 60.30 -25.05
CA THR A 185 36.53 60.84 -23.94
C THR A 185 37.44 61.65 -23.01
N GLN A 186 37.24 62.97 -22.94
CA GLN A 186 37.86 63.80 -21.90
C GLN A 186 37.06 63.69 -20.60
N GLU A 187 37.41 62.71 -19.77
CA GLU A 187 36.94 62.64 -18.40
C GLU A 187 37.67 63.72 -17.58
N LYS A 188 36.99 64.82 -17.29
CA LYS A 188 37.52 65.83 -16.37
C LYS A 188 37.40 65.27 -14.96
N ASN A 189 38.51 64.77 -14.42
CA ASN A 189 38.64 64.45 -13.02
C ASN A 189 39.52 65.53 -12.34
N PRO A 190 39.02 66.78 -12.18
CA PRO A 190 39.80 67.83 -11.55
C PRO A 190 40.07 67.45 -10.09
N LEU A 191 41.34 67.51 -9.68
CA LEU A 191 41.69 67.36 -8.27
C LEU A 191 41.00 68.47 -7.47
N PRO A 192 40.40 68.15 -6.29
CA PRO A 192 39.76 69.17 -5.45
C PRO A 192 40.72 70.33 -5.15
N THR A 193 40.24 71.57 -5.27
CA THR A 193 41.05 72.75 -4.95
C THR A 193 41.26 72.87 -3.44
N LYS A 194 42.30 73.61 -3.02
CA LYS A 194 42.59 73.82 -1.59
C LYS A 194 41.41 74.50 -0.87
N GLU A 195 40.64 75.38 -1.53
CA GLU A 195 39.41 75.92 -0.93
C GLU A 195 38.37 74.83 -0.70
N ALA A 196 38.13 73.94 -1.67
CA ALA A 196 37.17 72.84 -1.52
C ALA A 196 37.55 71.90 -0.37
N ILE A 197 38.85 71.58 -0.23
CA ILE A 197 39.36 70.75 0.86
C ILE A 197 39.23 71.46 2.22
N ALA A 198 39.47 72.77 2.28
CA ALA A 198 39.36 73.54 3.52
C ALA A 198 37.89 73.71 3.97
N GLN A 199 36.98 73.87 3.01
CA GLN A 199 35.54 73.96 3.27
C GLN A 199 34.98 72.64 3.79
N GLU A 200 35.51 71.50 3.34
CA GLU A 200 35.15 70.17 3.82
C GLU A 200 35.79 69.83 5.19
N LYS A 201 36.99 70.35 5.49
CA LYS A 201 37.64 70.19 6.81
C LYS A 201 37.12 71.13 7.90
N GLY A 202 36.36 72.16 7.53
CA GLY A 202 35.77 73.15 8.44
C GLY A 202 34.29 72.92 8.76
N ALA A 203 33.68 71.87 8.21
CA ALA A 203 32.35 71.36 8.54
C ALA A 203 32.47 70.15 9.47
#